data_AF-A0AAE9S0F2-F1
#
_entry.id   AF-A0AAE9S0F2-F1
#
_cell.length_a   1.000
_cell.length_b   1.000
_cell.length_c   1.000
_cell.angle_alpha   90.00
_cell.angle_beta   90.00
_cell.angle_gamma   90.00
#
_symmetry.space_group_name_H-M   'P 1'
#
loop_
_entity.id
_entity.type
_entity.pdbx_description
1 polymer ?
#
loop_
_entity_poly.entity_id
_entity_poly.type
_entity_poly.pdbx_seq_one_letter_code
_entity_poly.pdbx_strand_id
1 'polypeptide(L)'
;MTTERPKIIGNIPKLPSRFVGWVMPFFLSCLMSGIISFINMLRNLGWSDTFLSLWFSAWMISWAIAYPVVLVMLPLVRKLTALFVEMPPNQPPK
;
A
#
# COMPACT_ATOMS: atom_id res chain seq x y z
N MET A 1 -3.40 -38.43 -13.11
CA MET A 1 -3.93 -37.05 -13.17
C MET A 1 -2.82 -36.12 -12.71
N THR A 2 -2.08 -35.54 -13.66
CA THR A 2 -0.87 -34.75 -13.40
C THR A 2 -1.27 -33.31 -13.05
N THR A 3 -0.99 -32.88 -11.82
CA THR A 3 -1.35 -31.52 -11.34
C THR A 3 -0.37 -30.49 -11.92
N GLU A 4 -0.76 -29.91 -13.06
CA GLU A 4 -0.08 -28.75 -13.67
C GLU A 4 -0.14 -27.53 -12.72
N ARG A 5 1.01 -27.15 -12.16
CA ARG A 5 1.12 -25.95 -11.30
C ARG A 5 0.99 -24.70 -12.17
N PRO A 6 0.11 -23.73 -11.84
CA PRO A 6 0.01 -22.50 -12.62
C PRO A 6 1.32 -21.70 -12.52
N LYS A 7 2.01 -21.50 -13.64
CA LYS A 7 3.27 -20.72 -13.74
C LYS A 7 2.98 -19.31 -14.24
N ILE A 8 3.75 -18.32 -13.76
CA ILE A 8 3.55 -16.89 -14.06
C ILE A 8 4.25 -16.48 -15.38
N ILE A 9 5.47 -16.95 -15.60
CA ILE A 9 6.21 -16.86 -16.87
C ILE A 9 7.33 -17.92 -16.83
N GLY A 10 7.54 -18.70 -17.90
CA GLY A 10 8.64 -19.67 -18.02
C GLY A 10 8.64 -20.82 -17.00
N ASN A 11 9.26 -20.63 -15.82
CA ASN A 11 9.51 -21.67 -14.81
C ASN A 11 9.43 -21.22 -13.34
N ILE A 12 8.87 -20.04 -13.05
CA ILE A 12 8.84 -19.48 -11.69
C ILE A 12 7.63 -20.04 -10.91
N PRO A 13 7.81 -20.73 -9.77
CA PRO A 13 6.70 -21.22 -8.97
C PRO A 13 5.87 -20.05 -8.41
N LYS A 14 4.54 -20.12 -8.58
CA LYS A 14 3.58 -19.12 -8.07
C LYS A 14 3.78 -18.93 -6.57
N LEU A 15 4.00 -17.69 -6.13
CA LEU A 15 4.11 -17.34 -4.70
C LEU A 15 2.87 -17.87 -3.94
N PRO A 16 3.05 -18.55 -2.80
CA PRO A 16 1.97 -19.20 -2.08
C PRO A 16 0.91 -18.19 -1.61
N SER A 17 -0.38 -18.52 -1.78
CA SER A 17 -1.51 -17.58 -1.63
C SER A 17 -1.67 -16.94 -0.25
N ARG A 18 -0.95 -17.45 0.76
CA ARG A 18 -0.88 -16.91 2.12
C ARG A 18 -0.31 -15.49 2.19
N PHE A 19 0.54 -15.10 1.23
CA PHE A 19 1.11 -13.75 1.18
C PHE A 19 0.34 -12.80 0.27
N VAL A 20 -0.60 -13.28 -0.54
CA VAL A 20 -1.40 -12.43 -1.46
C VAL A 20 -2.20 -11.38 -0.68
N GLY A 21 -2.73 -11.73 0.49
CA GLY A 21 -3.44 -10.79 1.37
C GLY A 21 -2.59 -9.63 1.91
N TRP A 22 -1.26 -9.74 1.86
CA TRP A 22 -0.33 -8.70 2.29
C TRP A 22 0.37 -8.02 1.11
N VAL A 23 0.78 -8.82 0.12
CA VAL A 23 1.51 -8.38 -1.07
C VAL A 23 0.61 -7.56 -2.00
N MET A 24 -0.66 -7.94 -2.18
CA MET A 24 -1.60 -7.17 -2.99
C MET A 24 -1.82 -5.74 -2.47
N PRO A 25 -2.24 -5.51 -1.21
CA PRO A 25 -2.41 -4.14 -0.69
C PRO A 25 -1.08 -3.39 -0.59
N PHE A 26 0.05 -4.09 -0.39
CA PHE A 26 1.38 -3.49 -0.42
C PHE A 26 1.71 -2.89 -1.78
N PHE A 27 1.64 -3.69 -2.87
CA PHE A 27 1.92 -3.17 -4.21
C PHE A 27 0.90 -2.12 -4.63
N LEU A 28 -0.38 -2.30 -4.29
CA LEU A 28 -1.43 -1.33 -4.60
C LEU A 28 -1.20 0.02 -3.91
N SER A 29 -0.89 0.03 -2.61
CA SER A 29 -0.62 1.26 -1.86
C SER A 29 0.70 1.93 -2.27
N CYS A 30 1.72 1.13 -2.54
CA CYS A 30 3.01 1.58 -3.04
C CYS A 30 2.86 2.28 -4.40
N LEU A 31 2.17 1.65 -5.36
CA LEU A 31 1.92 2.25 -6.68
C LEU A 31 1.05 3.51 -6.58
N MET A 32 -0.08 3.45 -5.87
CA MET A 32 -1.01 4.58 -5.81
C MET A 32 -0.37 5.80 -5.14
N SER A 33 0.33 5.62 -4.02
CA SER A 33 1.02 6.72 -3.35
C SER A 33 2.18 7.26 -4.18
N GLY A 34 2.95 6.39 -4.82
CA GLY A 34 4.06 6.77 -5.69
C GLY A 34 3.58 7.61 -6.87
N ILE A 35 2.56 7.15 -7.60
CA ILE A 35 2.03 7.86 -8.77
C ILE A 35 1.43 9.22 -8.39
N ILE A 36 0.64 9.29 -7.32
CA ILE A 36 0.05 10.56 -6.87
C ILE A 36 1.14 11.56 -6.46
N SER A 37 2.14 11.10 -5.71
CA SER A 37 3.28 11.91 -5.32
C SER A 37 4.09 12.38 -6.53
N PHE A 38 4.32 11.50 -7.50
CA PHE A 38 5.04 11.79 -8.73
C PHE A 38 4.35 12.89 -9.54
N ILE A 39 3.05 12.74 -9.78
CA ILE A 39 2.25 13.72 -10.53
C ILE A 39 2.22 15.08 -9.81
N ASN A 40 2.03 15.08 -8.49
CA ASN A 40 2.01 16.31 -7.70
C ASN A 40 3.35 17.04 -7.70
N MET A 41 4.44 16.29 -7.54
CA MET A 41 5.79 16.86 -7.54
C MET A 41 6.18 17.33 -8.94
N LEU A 42 5.79 16.61 -9.99
CA LEU A 42 6.04 16.99 -11.38
C LEU A 42 5.27 18.26 -11.74
N ARG A 43 4.02 18.39 -11.28
CA ARG A 43 3.22 19.60 -11.48
C ARG A 43 3.79 20.82 -10.74
N ASN A 44 4.37 20.63 -9.56
CA ASN A 44 4.91 21.73 -8.74
C ASN A 44 6.32 22.17 -9.15
N LEU A 45 7.23 21.23 -9.40
CA LEU A 45 8.64 21.51 -9.66
C LEU A 45 9.00 21.47 -11.16
N GLY A 46 8.15 20.89 -12.00
CA GLY A 46 8.49 20.61 -13.40
C GLY A 46 9.46 19.43 -13.54
N TRP A 47 9.77 19.08 -14.80
CA TRP A 47 10.71 18.00 -15.11
C TRP A 47 12.16 18.51 -15.03
N SER A 48 13.01 17.83 -14.27
CA SER A 48 14.45 18.11 -14.17
C SER A 48 15.25 16.81 -14.12
N ASP A 49 16.55 16.85 -14.44
CA ASP A 49 17.39 15.63 -14.45
C ASP A 49 17.51 14.98 -13.07
N THR A 50 17.38 15.76 -12.00
CA THR A 50 17.44 15.29 -10.62
C THR A 50 16.06 14.92 -10.06
N PHE A 51 14.97 15.23 -10.77
CA PHE A 51 13.59 15.10 -10.33
C PHE A 51 13.27 13.68 -9.85
N LEU A 52 13.60 12.66 -10.66
CA LEU A 52 13.25 11.28 -10.35
C LEU A 52 13.97 10.77 -9.08
N SER A 53 15.24 11.17 -8.90
CA SER A 53 16.04 10.80 -7.74
C SER A 53 15.51 11.46 -6.46
N LEU A 54 15.23 12.76 -6.51
CA LEU A 54 14.63 13.51 -5.41
C LEU A 54 13.25 12.99 -5.04
N TRP A 55 12.39 12.76 -6.04
CA TRP A 55 11.05 12.21 -5.82
C TRP A 55 11.11 10.83 -5.18
N PHE A 56 11.91 9.91 -5.73
CA PHE A 56 11.98 8.54 -5.21
C PHE A 56 12.54 8.51 -3.78
N SER A 57 13.58 9.30 -3.49
CA SER A 57 14.12 9.44 -2.14
C SER A 57 13.10 10.03 -1.16
N ALA A 58 12.42 11.13 -1.55
CA ALA A 58 11.44 11.80 -0.69
C ALA A 58 10.20 10.93 -0.45
N TRP A 59 9.70 10.28 -1.50
CA TRP A 59 8.56 9.36 -1.41
C TRP A 59 8.88 8.15 -0.53
N MET A 60 10.04 7.52 -0.71
CA MET A 60 10.43 6.35 0.09
C MET A 60 10.56 6.69 1.57
N ILE A 61 11.19 7.83 1.90
CA ILE A 61 11.30 8.31 3.29
C ILE A 61 9.92 8.58 3.87
N SER A 62 9.06 9.29 3.13
CA SER A 62 7.69 9.59 3.57
C SER A 62 6.88 8.31 3.81
N TRP A 63 6.95 7.35 2.89
CA TRP A 63 6.23 6.07 3.00
C TRP A 63 6.75 5.22 4.17
N ALA A 64 8.07 5.13 4.35
CA ALA A 64 8.69 4.39 5.44
C ALA A 64 8.32 4.95 6.82
N ILE A 65 8.03 6.25 6.93
CA ILE A 65 7.54 6.91 8.16
C ILE A 65 6.01 6.79 8.27
N ALA A 66 5.28 6.96 7.17
CA ALA A 66 3.81 6.93 7.18
C ALA A 66 3.27 5.56 7.60
N TYR A 67 3.89 4.46 7.16
CA TYR A 67 3.46 3.11 7.51
C TYR A 67 3.43 2.85 9.04
N PRO A 68 4.53 3.03 9.80
CA PRO A 68 4.50 2.86 11.24
C PRO A 68 3.60 3.89 11.94
N VAL A 69 3.51 5.12 11.43
CA VAL A 69 2.58 6.13 11.95
C VAL A 69 1.14 5.64 11.82
N VAL A 70 0.73 5.11 10.67
CA VAL A 70 -0.63 4.57 10.48
C VAL A 70 -0.89 3.42 11.44
N LEU A 71 0.06 2.50 11.65
CA LEU A 71 -0.09 1.40 12.61
C LEU A 71 -0.33 1.90 14.04
N VAL A 72 0.41 2.92 14.48
CA VAL A 72 0.28 3.50 15.82
C VAL A 72 -0.97 4.39 15.94
N MET A 73 -1.33 5.09 14.87
CA MET A 73 -2.49 5.98 14.83
C MET A 73 -3.81 5.21 14.68
N LEU A 74 -3.82 4.03 14.07
CA LEU A 74 -5.04 3.23 13.89
C LEU A 74 -5.86 3.04 15.19
N PRO A 75 -5.28 2.60 16.32
CA PRO A 75 -6.04 2.49 17.58
C PRO A 75 -6.52 3.85 18.10
N LEU A 76 -5.75 4.92 17.91
CA LEU A 76 -6.12 6.26 18.35
C LEU A 76 -7.29 6.81 17.53
N VAL A 77 -7.20 6.72 16.21
CA VAL A 77 -8.26 7.14 15.28
C VAL A 77 -9.51 6.32 15.55
N ARG A 78 -9.41 4.99 15.78
CA ARG A 78 -10.58 4.17 16.14
C ARG A 78 -11.24 4.66 17.43
N LYS A 79 -10.47 5.00 18.47
CA LYS A 79 -11.02 5.56 19.72
C LYS A 79 -11.73 6.90 19.49
N LEU A 80 -11.13 7.77 18.68
CA LEU A 80 -11.74 9.06 18.32
C LEU A 80 -13.00 8.87 17.47
N THR A 81 -12.99 8.00 16.47
CA THR A 81 -14.17 7.69 15.68
C THR A 81 -15.29 7.09 16.53
N ALA A 82 -14.97 6.24 17.52
CA ALA A 82 -15.95 5.69 18.45
C ALA A 82 -16.61 6.74 19.35
N LEU A 83 -15.96 7.89 19.57
CA LEU A 83 -16.57 9.03 20.29
C LEU A 83 -17.61 9.77 19.45
N PHE A 84 -17.45 9.80 18.13
CA PHE A 84 -18.33 10.55 17.22
C PHE A 84 -19.40 9.68 16.56
N VAL A 85 -19.18 8.37 16.45
CA VAL A 85 -20.06 7.45 15.71
C VAL A 85 -20.22 6.16 16.51
N GLU A 86 -21.47 5.73 16.71
CA GLU A 86 -21.77 4.38 17.17
C GLU A 86 -21.26 3.38 16.13
N MET A 87 -20.24 2.60 16.51
CA MET A 87 -19.75 1.52 15.65
C MET A 87 -20.83 0.43 15.59
N PRO A 88 -21.37 0.09 14.41
CA PRO A 88 -22.38 -0.95 14.30
C PRO A 88 -21.82 -2.29 14.81
N PRO A 89 -22.64 -3.15 15.43
CA PRO A 89 -22.20 -4.46 15.89
C PRO A 89 -21.58 -5.23 14.72
N ASN A 90 -20.45 -5.89 14.98
CA ASN A 90 -19.82 -6.82 14.04
C ASN A 90 -20.80 -7.98 13.77
N GLN A 91 -21.73 -7.80 12.82
CA GLN A 91 -22.73 -8.79 12.47
C GLN A 91 -22.01 -9.96 11.77
N PRO A 92 -22.04 -11.18 12.34
CA PRO A 92 -21.51 -12.35 11.64
C PRO A 92 -22.31 -12.59 10.35
N PRO A 93 -21.66 -13.13 9.29
CA PRO A 93 -22.32 -13.39 8.02
C PRO A 93 -23.52 -14.33 8.23
N LYS A 94 -24.66 -13.94 7.65
CA LYS A 94 -25.93 -14.68 7.65
C LYS A 94 -25.89 -15.91 6.74
#